data_AF-A0A517MK44-F1
#
_entry.id   AF-A0A517MK44-F1
#
_cell.length_a   1.000
_cell.length_b   1.000
_cell.length_c   1.000
_cell.angle_alpha   90.00
_cell.angle_beta   90.00
_cell.angle_gamma   90.00
#
_symmetry.space_group_name_H-M   'P 1'
#
loop_
_entity.id
_entity.type
_entity.pdbx_description
1 polymer ?
#
loop_
_entity_poly.entity_id
_entity_poly.type
_entity_poly.pdbx_seq_one_letter_code
_entity_poly.pdbx_strand_id
1 'polypeptide(L)'
;MANASLLPDDWGVPLTFRLRLGTRVGRQRMMTAEGHLLLILHAPPELHQETRAGRFFWRLPDGTWKHHSPAGSGVAMADHLNEYENHIDLLDKKEQKAQSSKDYFAVLEAMAPILRATRNMEKVLQEARREIAAARELIDFRDRAYQLDRTAELLVTGAKHALDFKMAQQAEEQSRASEQMAQSAHRLNVLAAFFFPLATISGLFGMDIRTGIGDLSPPVVFIGVLVVGLILGGVLTQYVRVPGNHRSKD
;
A
#
# COMPACT_ATOMS: atom_id res chain seq x y z
N MET A 1 -40.13 4.33 20.42
CA MET A 1 -39.03 5.28 20.15
C MET A 1 -39.21 5.77 18.73
N ALA A 2 -39.40 7.08 18.52
CA ALA A 2 -39.63 7.64 17.20
C ALA A 2 -38.42 7.31 16.31
N ASN A 3 -38.64 6.57 15.22
CA ASN A 3 -37.63 6.35 14.19
C ASN A 3 -37.26 7.73 13.63
N ALA A 4 -36.08 8.25 13.99
CA ALA A 4 -35.58 9.49 13.42
C ALA A 4 -35.51 9.32 11.90
N SER A 5 -36.38 10.02 11.18
CA SER A 5 -36.40 9.98 9.73
C SER A 5 -35.10 10.59 9.22
N LEU A 6 -34.45 9.94 8.25
CA LEU A 6 -33.21 10.45 7.64
C LEU A 6 -33.45 11.70 6.77
N LEU A 7 -34.71 11.99 6.46
CA LEU A 7 -35.12 13.17 5.70
C LEU A 7 -35.80 14.18 6.64
N PRO A 8 -35.55 15.49 6.46
CA PRO A 8 -36.20 16.53 7.25
C PRO A 8 -37.74 16.45 7.14
N ASP A 9 -38.46 16.71 8.23
CA ASP A 9 -39.92 16.63 8.24
C ASP A 9 -40.59 17.74 7.43
N ASP A 10 -39.92 18.89 7.25
CA ASP A 10 -40.36 20.01 6.40
C ASP A 10 -40.23 19.69 4.89
N TRP A 11 -39.58 18.59 4.53
CA TRP A 11 -39.57 18.12 3.15
C TRP A 11 -40.88 17.41 2.82
N GLY A 12 -41.70 18.05 1.98
CA GLY A 12 -42.88 17.47 1.32
C GLY A 12 -42.54 16.41 0.26
N VAL A 13 -41.65 15.47 0.58
CA VAL A 13 -41.30 14.35 -0.31
C VAL A 13 -42.44 13.33 -0.39
N PRO A 14 -42.59 12.61 -1.52
CA PRO A 14 -43.53 11.50 -1.63
C PRO A 14 -43.35 10.48 -0.50
N LEU A 15 -44.47 10.00 0.05
CA LEU A 15 -44.48 9.06 1.18
C LEU A 15 -43.66 7.78 0.89
N THR A 16 -43.68 7.34 -0.37
CA THR A 16 -42.89 6.21 -0.87
C THR A 16 -41.39 6.34 -0.57
N PHE A 17 -40.85 7.57 -0.55
CA PHE A 17 -39.44 7.78 -0.19
C PHE A 17 -39.19 7.47 1.28
N ARG A 18 -40.04 7.97 2.18
CA ARG A 18 -39.92 7.71 3.63
C ARG A 18 -40.12 6.23 3.97
N LEU A 19 -41.05 5.54 3.29
CA LEU A 19 -41.33 4.11 3.52
C LEU A 19 -40.18 3.19 3.07
N ARG A 20 -39.44 3.56 2.02
CA ARG A 20 -38.33 2.76 1.48
C ARG A 20 -36.97 3.15 2.05
N LEU A 21 -36.89 4.24 2.82
CA LEU A 21 -35.71 4.59 3.60
C LEU A 21 -35.72 3.80 4.91
N GLY A 22 -34.60 3.12 5.18
CA GLY A 22 -34.40 2.43 6.45
C GLY A 22 -33.90 3.39 7.54
N THR A 23 -33.44 2.81 8.65
CA THR A 23 -32.83 3.55 9.77
C THR A 23 -31.39 4.00 9.50
N ARG A 24 -30.78 3.53 8.41
CA ARG A 24 -29.43 3.89 7.97
C ARG A 24 -29.44 4.30 6.50
N VAL A 25 -28.53 5.19 6.12
CA VAL A 25 -28.38 5.73 4.74
C VAL A 25 -28.28 4.61 3.69
N GLY A 26 -27.52 3.56 3.98
CA GLY A 26 -27.36 2.42 3.08
C GLY A 26 -26.45 2.73 1.88
N ARG A 27 -26.74 2.10 0.74
CA ARG A 27 -25.98 2.26 -0.51
C ARG A 27 -26.35 3.57 -1.21
N GLN A 28 -25.41 4.11 -2.00
CA GLN A 28 -25.77 5.18 -2.92
C GLN A 28 -26.80 4.65 -3.92
N ARG A 29 -27.89 5.38 -4.09
CA ARG A 29 -29.02 4.98 -4.96
C ARG A 29 -29.88 6.18 -5.30
N MET A 30 -30.68 6.04 -6.35
CA MET A 30 -31.74 6.98 -6.68
C MET A 30 -33.12 6.39 -6.39
N MET A 31 -34.10 7.27 -6.22
CA MET A 31 -35.51 6.92 -6.07
C MET A 31 -36.36 7.92 -6.83
N THR A 32 -37.35 7.46 -7.58
CA THR A 32 -38.33 8.28 -8.28
C THR A 32 -39.74 7.95 -7.83
N ALA A 33 -40.57 8.99 -7.72
CA ALA A 33 -42.01 8.88 -7.45
C ALA A 33 -42.68 10.20 -7.82
N GLU A 34 -43.81 10.15 -8.53
CA GLU A 34 -44.65 11.34 -8.79
C GLU A 34 -43.88 12.52 -9.43
N GLY A 35 -42.90 12.23 -10.30
CA GLY A 35 -42.04 13.25 -10.93
C GLY A 35 -40.95 13.82 -10.02
N HIS A 36 -40.89 13.43 -8.75
CA HIS A 36 -39.79 13.74 -7.85
C HIS A 36 -38.64 12.75 -8.05
N LEU A 37 -37.42 13.23 -7.81
CA LEU A 37 -36.21 12.41 -7.75
C LEU A 37 -35.49 12.66 -6.43
N LEU A 38 -35.17 11.59 -5.71
CA LEU A 38 -34.32 11.61 -4.53
C LEU A 38 -33.04 10.85 -4.82
N LEU A 39 -31.91 11.53 -4.70
CA LEU A 39 -30.57 10.95 -4.74
C LEU A 39 -30.06 10.77 -3.33
N ILE A 40 -29.49 9.60 -3.07
CA ILE A 40 -28.80 9.27 -1.83
C ILE A 40 -27.35 9.02 -2.23
N LEU A 41 -26.46 9.95 -1.89
CA LEU A 41 -25.03 9.88 -2.16
C LEU A 41 -24.25 9.83 -0.86
N HIS A 42 -22.95 9.57 -0.93
CA HIS A 42 -22.05 9.58 0.23
C HIS A 42 -21.11 10.77 0.14
N ALA A 43 -20.86 11.45 1.26
CA ALA A 43 -19.75 12.41 1.34
C ALA A 43 -18.42 11.70 1.00
N PRO A 44 -17.39 12.44 0.54
CA PRO A 44 -16.06 11.87 0.34
C PRO A 44 -15.62 11.10 1.60
N PRO A 45 -15.34 9.79 1.50
CA PRO A 45 -14.95 9.01 2.65
C PRO A 45 -13.58 9.44 3.19
N GLU A 46 -13.49 9.62 4.50
CA GLU A 46 -12.22 9.83 5.17
C GLU A 46 -11.50 8.50 5.46
N LEU A 47 -10.19 8.58 5.65
CA LEU A 47 -9.39 7.43 6.05
C LEU A 47 -9.84 6.96 7.45
N HIS A 48 -10.10 5.65 7.58
CA HIS A 48 -10.60 5.01 8.81
C HIS A 48 -11.99 5.45 9.29
N GLN A 49 -12.80 6.07 8.44
CA GLN A 49 -14.18 6.37 8.78
C GLN A 49 -15.04 5.09 8.81
N GLU A 50 -15.53 4.68 9.99
CA GLU A 50 -16.35 3.48 10.13
C GLU A 50 -17.76 3.64 9.57
N THR A 51 -18.31 4.85 9.67
CA THR A 51 -19.69 5.15 9.27
C THR A 51 -19.74 6.04 8.05
N ARG A 52 -20.51 5.62 7.04
CA ARG A 52 -20.72 6.41 5.82
C ARG A 52 -21.60 7.61 6.11
N ALA A 53 -21.09 8.81 5.86
CA ALA A 53 -21.88 10.04 5.91
C ALA A 53 -22.73 10.17 4.65
N GLY A 54 -24.06 10.03 4.80
CA GLY A 54 -25.01 10.17 3.69
C GLY A 54 -25.34 11.63 3.38
N ARG A 55 -25.59 11.92 2.10
CA ARG A 55 -26.11 13.19 1.60
C ARG A 55 -27.32 12.92 0.73
N PHE A 56 -28.38 13.68 0.95
CA PHE A 56 -29.65 13.56 0.26
C PHE A 56 -29.86 14.76 -0.63
N PHE A 57 -30.19 14.53 -1.89
CA PHE A 57 -30.53 15.57 -2.85
C PHE A 57 -31.89 15.27 -3.44
N TRP A 58 -32.84 16.18 -3.23
CA TRP A 58 -34.20 16.04 -3.69
C TRP A 58 -34.48 17.06 -4.78
N ARG A 59 -34.80 16.56 -5.97
CA ARG A 59 -35.31 17.35 -7.08
C ARG A 59 -36.83 17.29 -7.09
N LEU A 60 -37.45 18.46 -7.07
CA LEU A 60 -38.88 18.65 -7.24
C LEU A 60 -39.28 18.52 -8.73
N PRO A 61 -40.57 18.29 -9.05
CA PRO A 61 -41.03 18.17 -10.44
C PRO A 61 -40.78 19.43 -11.26
N ASP A 62 -40.81 20.60 -10.61
CA ASP A 62 -40.50 21.92 -11.20
C ASP A 62 -39.00 22.11 -11.52
N GLY A 63 -38.12 21.20 -11.07
CA GLY A 63 -36.68 21.28 -11.25
C GLY A 63 -35.90 21.92 -10.11
N THR A 64 -36.57 22.38 -9.06
CA THR A 64 -35.91 22.94 -7.87
C THR A 64 -35.20 21.83 -7.09
N TRP A 65 -33.98 22.11 -6.60
CA TRP A 65 -33.19 21.17 -5.80
C TRP A 65 -33.15 21.57 -4.33
N LYS A 66 -33.37 20.60 -3.45
CA LYS A 66 -33.14 20.68 -2.01
C LYS A 66 -32.07 19.68 -1.60
N HIS A 67 -31.32 19.98 -0.55
CA HIS A 67 -30.23 19.14 -0.07
C HIS A 67 -30.23 19.02 1.46
N HIS A 68 -29.82 17.85 1.96
CA HIS A 68 -29.76 17.57 3.39
C HIS A 68 -28.64 16.58 3.70
N SER A 69 -28.04 16.71 4.87
CA SER A 69 -27.06 15.77 5.43
C SER A 69 -27.43 15.50 6.89
N PRO A 70 -27.61 14.23 7.33
CA PRO A 70 -27.85 13.94 8.75
C PRO A 70 -26.66 14.27 9.65
N ALA A 71 -25.45 14.32 9.08
CA ALA A 71 -24.20 14.51 9.81
C ALA A 71 -23.70 15.97 9.83
N GLY A 72 -24.44 16.94 9.28
CA GLY A 72 -24.01 18.34 9.25
C GLY A 72 -24.79 19.21 8.27
N SER A 73 -24.22 20.36 7.86
CA SER A 73 -24.82 21.19 6.81
C SER A 73 -24.85 20.41 5.50
N GLY A 74 -26.04 20.29 4.90
CA GLY A 74 -26.14 19.83 3.52
C GLY A 74 -25.42 20.80 2.59
N VAL A 75 -24.91 20.31 1.48
CA VAL A 75 -24.26 21.13 0.44
C VAL A 75 -25.00 20.97 -0.88
N ALA A 76 -24.88 21.93 -1.78
CA ALA A 76 -25.41 21.80 -3.13
C ALA A 76 -24.68 20.69 -3.90
N MET A 77 -25.30 20.16 -4.96
CA MET A 77 -24.70 19.08 -5.75
C MET A 77 -23.36 19.50 -6.39
N ALA A 78 -23.26 20.75 -6.83
CA ALA A 78 -22.00 21.27 -7.39
C ALA A 78 -20.86 21.25 -6.36
N ASP A 79 -21.14 21.70 -5.14
CA ASP A 79 -20.17 21.72 -4.03
C ASP A 79 -19.82 20.31 -3.57
N HIS A 80 -20.81 19.40 -3.56
CA HIS A 80 -20.58 17.99 -3.27
C HIS A 80 -19.54 17.37 -4.21
N LEU A 81 -19.66 17.63 -5.51
CA LEU A 81 -18.70 17.16 -6.52
C LEU A 81 -17.34 17.86 -6.37
N ASN A 82 -17.33 19.16 -6.04
CA ASN A 82 -16.09 19.90 -5.76
C ASN A 82 -15.32 19.30 -4.56
N GLU A 83 -16.01 18.82 -3.53
CA GLU A 83 -15.34 18.19 -2.39
C GLU A 83 -14.62 16.89 -2.75
N TYR A 84 -15.19 16.09 -3.66
CA TYR A 84 -14.52 14.91 -4.21
C TYR A 84 -13.31 15.30 -5.05
N GLU A 85 -13.46 16.30 -5.92
CA GLU A 85 -12.38 16.85 -6.75
C GLU A 85 -11.21 17.31 -5.89
N ASN A 86 -11.47 18.12 -4.87
CA ASN A 86 -10.46 18.60 -3.92
C ASN A 86 -9.76 17.45 -3.17
N HIS A 87 -10.50 16.39 -2.81
CA HIS A 87 -9.90 15.21 -2.16
C HIS A 87 -8.98 14.44 -3.09
N ILE A 88 -9.39 14.24 -4.34
CA ILE A 88 -8.58 13.58 -5.36
C ILE A 88 -7.33 14.42 -5.64
N ASP A 89 -7.45 15.73 -5.81
CA ASP A 89 -6.33 16.65 -6.02
C ASP A 89 -5.34 16.66 -4.85
N LEU A 90 -5.83 16.56 -3.62
CA LEU A 90 -4.97 16.44 -2.45
C LEU A 90 -4.15 15.15 -2.48
N LEU A 91 -4.79 14.04 -2.86
CA LEU A 91 -4.13 12.72 -2.94
C LEU A 91 -3.19 12.63 -4.12
N ASP A 92 -3.52 13.25 -5.25
CA ASP A 92 -2.63 13.40 -6.41
C ASP A 92 -1.35 14.17 -6.04
N LYS A 93 -1.48 15.30 -5.34
CA LYS A 93 -0.32 16.04 -4.81
C LYS A 93 0.51 15.24 -3.81
N LYS A 94 -0.09 14.30 -3.08
CA LYS A 94 0.64 13.39 -2.18
C LYS A 94 1.38 12.31 -2.96
N GLU A 95 0.77 11.77 -4.02
CA GLU A 95 1.39 10.82 -4.94
C GLU A 95 2.64 11.42 -5.59
N GLN A 96 2.54 12.64 -6.13
CA GLN A 96 3.66 13.33 -6.76
C GLN A 96 4.85 13.56 -5.81
N LYS A 97 4.59 13.63 -4.50
CA LYS A 97 5.61 13.82 -3.46
C LYS A 97 6.11 12.50 -2.85
N ALA A 98 5.50 11.38 -3.20
CA ALA A 98 5.87 10.07 -2.66
C ALA A 98 7.28 9.69 -3.12
N GLN A 99 8.09 9.18 -2.19
CA GLN A 99 9.47 8.74 -2.48
C GLN A 99 9.72 7.30 -2.07
N SER A 100 8.89 6.77 -1.16
CA SER A 100 9.01 5.42 -0.64
C SER A 100 7.77 4.58 -0.95
N SER A 101 7.94 3.25 -0.93
CA SER A 101 6.83 2.30 -1.03
C SER A 101 5.74 2.58 -0.01
N LYS A 102 6.10 3.00 1.21
CA LYS A 102 5.16 3.37 2.28
C LYS A 102 4.30 4.58 1.91
N ASP A 103 4.86 5.57 1.24
CA ASP A 103 4.13 6.76 0.81
C ASP A 103 3.08 6.40 -0.24
N TYR A 104 3.47 5.58 -1.24
CA TYR A 104 2.54 5.09 -2.25
C TYR A 104 1.43 4.22 -1.66
N PHE A 105 1.75 3.35 -0.69
CA PHE A 105 0.74 2.57 0.03
C PHE A 105 -0.28 3.46 0.74
N ALA A 106 0.15 4.53 1.41
CA ALA A 106 -0.75 5.45 2.09
C ALA A 106 -1.70 6.18 1.12
N VAL A 107 -1.21 6.56 -0.07
CA VAL A 107 -2.04 7.13 -1.13
C VAL A 107 -3.08 6.11 -1.61
N LEU A 108 -2.65 4.88 -1.91
CA LEU A 108 -3.54 3.81 -2.39
C LEU A 108 -4.62 3.45 -1.37
N GLU A 109 -4.27 3.38 -0.08
CA GLU A 109 -5.22 3.11 1.01
C GLU A 109 -6.29 4.19 1.10
N ALA A 110 -5.90 5.46 1.01
CA ALA A 110 -6.82 6.59 1.02
C ALA A 110 -7.67 6.70 -0.25
N MET A 111 -7.12 6.35 -1.41
CA MET A 111 -7.84 6.40 -2.70
C MET A 111 -8.85 5.27 -2.87
N ALA A 112 -8.64 4.09 -2.28
CA ALA A 112 -9.53 2.94 -2.43
C ALA A 112 -11.01 3.22 -2.06
N PRO A 113 -11.34 3.85 -0.90
CA PRO A 113 -12.72 4.19 -0.59
C PRO A 113 -13.25 5.31 -1.49
N ILE A 114 -12.43 6.29 -1.89
CA ILE A 114 -12.80 7.38 -2.80
C ILE A 114 -13.24 6.81 -4.16
N LEU A 115 -12.40 5.97 -4.78
CA LEU A 115 -12.71 5.32 -6.06
C LEU A 115 -14.00 4.50 -5.99
N ARG A 116 -14.22 3.79 -4.87
CA ARG A 116 -15.47 3.04 -4.69
C ARG A 116 -16.68 3.98 -4.61
N ALA A 117 -16.53 5.12 -3.95
CA ALA A 117 -17.61 6.09 -3.77
C ALA A 117 -17.94 6.82 -5.09
N THR A 118 -16.94 7.26 -5.85
CA THR A 118 -17.12 7.93 -7.15
C THR A 118 -17.76 6.99 -8.17
N ARG A 119 -17.33 5.72 -8.26
CA ARG A 119 -17.96 4.71 -9.13
C ARG A 119 -19.44 4.48 -8.84
N ASN A 120 -19.82 4.47 -7.57
CA ASN A 120 -21.22 4.28 -7.21
C ASN A 120 -22.04 5.56 -7.45
N MET A 121 -21.45 6.73 -7.20
CA MET A 121 -22.08 8.02 -7.49
C MET A 121 -22.35 8.20 -8.99
N GLU A 122 -21.37 7.87 -9.84
CA GLU A 122 -21.50 7.89 -11.31
C GLU A 122 -22.68 7.02 -11.76
N LYS A 123 -22.76 5.78 -11.28
CA LYS A 123 -23.88 4.87 -11.61
C LYS A 123 -25.22 5.46 -11.22
N VAL A 124 -25.33 6.04 -10.03
CA VAL A 124 -26.58 6.64 -9.52
C VAL A 124 -26.98 7.84 -10.36
N LEU A 125 -26.04 8.70 -10.75
CA LEU A 125 -26.32 9.87 -11.60
C LEU A 125 -26.64 9.45 -13.04
N GLN A 126 -26.03 8.38 -13.53
CA GLN A 126 -26.32 7.80 -14.83
C GLN A 126 -27.72 7.16 -14.86
N GLU A 127 -28.16 6.49 -13.78
CA GLU A 127 -29.54 6.02 -13.60
C GLU A 127 -30.51 7.19 -13.53
N ALA A 128 -30.22 8.21 -12.72
CA ALA A 128 -31.07 9.39 -12.57
C ALA A 128 -31.30 10.12 -13.90
N ARG A 129 -30.25 10.25 -14.71
CA ARG A 129 -30.35 10.83 -16.06
C ARG A 129 -31.27 10.02 -16.98
N ARG A 130 -31.24 8.69 -16.89
CA ARG A 130 -32.10 7.83 -17.73
C ARG A 130 -33.57 8.01 -17.36
N GLU A 131 -33.87 8.11 -16.08
CA GLU A 131 -35.23 8.27 -15.56
C GLU A 131 -35.81 9.67 -15.84
N ILE A 132 -35.00 10.72 -15.76
CA ILE A 132 -35.43 12.10 -16.03
C ILE A 132 -34.60 12.70 -17.17
N ALA A 133 -34.82 12.18 -18.39
CA ALA A 133 -34.06 12.56 -19.58
C ALA A 133 -34.14 14.06 -19.94
N ALA A 134 -35.22 14.74 -19.54
CA ALA A 134 -35.42 16.16 -19.80
C ALA A 134 -34.58 17.10 -18.89
N ALA A 135 -34.05 16.60 -17.77
CA ALA A 135 -33.29 17.40 -16.82
C ALA A 135 -31.83 17.55 -17.29
N ARG A 136 -31.52 18.71 -17.89
CA ARG A 136 -30.20 19.01 -18.45
C ARG A 136 -29.12 19.06 -17.37
N GLU A 137 -29.43 19.53 -16.17
CA GLU A 137 -28.51 19.59 -15.04
C GLU A 137 -27.97 18.21 -14.62
N LEU A 138 -28.73 17.14 -14.84
CA LEU A 138 -28.28 15.76 -14.58
C LEU A 138 -27.19 15.33 -15.57
N ILE A 139 -27.14 15.93 -16.77
CA ILE A 139 -26.06 15.68 -17.74
C ILE A 139 -24.75 16.21 -17.14
N ASP A 140 -24.74 17.45 -16.68
CA ASP A 140 -23.54 18.07 -16.13
C ASP A 140 -23.06 17.34 -14.87
N PHE A 141 -23.97 16.96 -13.96
CA PHE A 141 -23.61 16.18 -12.77
C PHE A 141 -23.05 14.79 -13.13
N ARG A 142 -23.65 14.11 -14.12
CA ARG A 142 -23.16 12.82 -14.60
C ARG A 142 -21.78 12.94 -15.23
N ASP A 143 -21.56 13.95 -16.07
CA ASP A 143 -20.29 14.18 -16.76
C ASP A 143 -19.17 14.45 -15.75
N ARG A 144 -19.44 15.29 -14.75
CA ARG A 144 -18.51 15.54 -13.64
C ARG A 144 -18.24 14.29 -12.81
N ALA A 145 -19.27 13.50 -12.46
CA ALA A 145 -19.07 12.27 -11.72
C ALA A 145 -18.25 11.23 -12.49
N TYR A 146 -18.46 11.12 -13.81
CA TYR A 146 -17.63 10.30 -14.69
C TYR A 146 -16.18 10.77 -14.70
N GLN A 147 -15.93 12.08 -14.79
CA GLN A 147 -14.58 12.63 -14.71
C GLN A 147 -13.91 12.30 -13.37
N LEU A 148 -14.62 12.44 -12.25
CA LEU A 148 -14.09 12.09 -10.93
C LEU A 148 -13.75 10.61 -10.81
N ASP A 149 -14.60 9.70 -11.30
CA ASP A 149 -14.30 8.27 -11.35
C ASP A 149 -13.04 8.00 -12.17
N ARG A 150 -12.97 8.58 -13.38
CA ARG A 150 -11.85 8.38 -14.28
C ARG A 150 -10.53 8.90 -13.69
N THR A 151 -10.53 10.09 -13.11
CA THR A 151 -9.34 10.65 -12.46
C THR A 151 -8.91 9.81 -11.27
N ALA A 152 -9.86 9.37 -10.43
CA ALA A 152 -9.54 8.50 -9.30
C ALA A 152 -8.95 7.14 -9.74
N GLU A 153 -9.49 6.55 -10.81
CA GLU A 153 -8.98 5.30 -11.39
C GLU A 153 -7.57 5.44 -11.95
N LEU A 154 -7.32 6.52 -12.69
CA LEU A 154 -5.99 6.82 -13.24
C LEU A 154 -4.96 7.01 -12.12
N LEU A 155 -5.30 7.76 -11.07
CA LEU A 155 -4.42 7.98 -9.92
C LEU A 155 -4.11 6.67 -9.18
N VAL A 156 -5.11 5.83 -8.91
CA VAL A 156 -4.89 4.51 -8.29
C VAL A 156 -3.98 3.63 -9.15
N THR A 157 -4.20 3.62 -10.46
CA THR A 157 -3.40 2.81 -11.39
C THR A 157 -1.96 3.31 -11.46
N GLY A 158 -1.76 4.62 -11.57
CA GLY A 158 -0.44 5.26 -11.57
C GLY A 158 0.33 5.00 -10.28
N ALA A 159 -0.30 5.24 -9.12
CA ALA A 159 0.32 5.01 -7.81
C ALA A 159 0.70 3.54 -7.61
N LYS A 160 -0.11 2.59 -8.10
CA LYS A 160 0.20 1.16 -8.04
C LYS A 160 1.42 0.82 -8.89
N HIS A 161 1.50 1.32 -10.12
CA HIS A 161 2.66 1.09 -10.98
C HIS A 161 3.94 1.69 -10.41
N ALA A 162 3.87 2.88 -9.83
CA ALA A 162 5.01 3.51 -9.16
C ALA A 162 5.48 2.69 -7.95
N LEU A 163 4.55 2.16 -7.14
CA LEU A 163 4.84 1.24 -6.04
C LEU A 163 5.53 -0.04 -6.53
N ASP A 164 4.96 -0.70 -7.54
CA ASP A 164 5.51 -1.94 -8.11
C ASP A 164 6.95 -1.72 -8.61
N PHE A 165 7.18 -0.59 -9.29
CA PHE A 165 8.51 -0.18 -9.73
C PHE A 165 9.47 0.03 -8.54
N LYS A 166 9.05 0.74 -7.50
CA LYS A 166 9.87 0.98 -6.30
C LYS A 166 10.21 -0.30 -5.55
N MET A 167 9.26 -1.22 -5.43
CA MET A 167 9.51 -2.54 -4.84
C MET A 167 10.54 -3.34 -5.63
N ALA A 168 10.44 -3.34 -6.96
CA ALA A 168 11.41 -4.01 -7.83
C ALA A 168 12.82 -3.37 -7.71
N GLN A 169 12.90 -2.05 -7.72
CA GLN A 169 14.16 -1.30 -7.54
C GLN A 169 14.83 -1.66 -6.20
N GLN A 170 14.07 -1.65 -5.10
CA GLN A 170 14.59 -2.01 -3.78
C GLN A 170 15.07 -3.46 -3.70
N ALA A 171 14.35 -4.39 -4.34
CA ALA A 171 14.76 -5.78 -4.40
C ALA A 171 16.08 -5.97 -5.17
N GLU A 172 16.30 -5.22 -6.25
CA GLU A 172 17.57 -5.22 -7.00
C GLU A 172 18.72 -4.64 -6.16
N GLU A 173 18.51 -3.50 -5.50
CA GLU A 173 19.49 -2.88 -4.61
C GLU A 173 19.87 -3.82 -3.45
N GLN A 174 18.88 -4.45 -2.81
CA GLN A 174 19.09 -5.43 -1.75
C GLN A 174 19.84 -6.67 -2.26
N SER A 175 19.55 -7.13 -3.47
CA SER A 175 20.25 -8.28 -4.08
C SER A 175 21.72 -7.96 -4.33
N ARG A 176 22.02 -6.77 -4.87
CA ARG A 176 23.41 -6.30 -5.06
C ARG A 176 24.16 -6.16 -3.74
N ALA A 177 23.53 -5.56 -2.72
CA ALA A 177 24.15 -5.43 -1.40
C ALA A 177 24.42 -6.81 -0.77
N SER A 178 23.47 -7.74 -0.91
CA SER A 178 23.62 -9.11 -0.41
C SER A 178 24.75 -9.86 -1.12
N GLU A 179 24.92 -9.67 -2.43
CA GLU A 179 26.04 -10.24 -3.19
C GLU A 179 27.39 -9.71 -2.68
N GLN A 180 27.50 -8.40 -2.47
CA GLN A 180 28.72 -7.78 -1.93
C GLN A 180 29.03 -8.27 -0.50
N MET A 181 27.99 -8.44 0.33
CA MET A 181 28.12 -9.01 1.66
C MET A 181 28.59 -10.47 1.59
N ALA A 182 28.01 -11.29 0.70
CA ALA A 182 28.42 -12.68 0.49
C ALA A 182 29.89 -12.78 0.04
N GLN A 183 30.32 -11.94 -0.89
CA GLN A 183 31.72 -11.89 -1.33
C GLN A 183 32.66 -11.47 -0.19
N SER A 184 32.27 -10.48 0.62
CA SER A 184 33.07 -10.02 1.76
C SER A 184 33.16 -11.07 2.86
N ALA A 185 32.05 -11.73 3.19
CA ALA A 185 32.00 -12.84 4.13
C ALA A 185 32.85 -14.03 3.65
N HIS A 186 32.83 -14.33 2.35
CA HIS A 186 33.68 -15.37 1.78
C HIS A 186 35.16 -15.04 1.97
N ARG A 187 35.59 -13.80 1.66
CA ARG A 187 36.98 -13.35 1.89
C ARG A 187 37.40 -13.46 3.34
N LEU A 188 36.52 -13.08 4.27
CA LEU A 188 36.76 -13.21 5.71
C LEU A 188 36.92 -14.68 6.13
N ASN A 189 36.03 -15.56 5.66
CA ASN A 189 36.08 -16.99 5.95
C ASN A 189 37.37 -17.64 5.44
N VAL A 190 37.84 -17.23 4.25
CA VAL A 190 39.13 -17.68 3.71
C VAL A 190 40.29 -17.23 4.59
N LEU A 191 40.31 -15.98 5.06
CA LEU A 191 41.34 -15.49 5.99
C LEU A 191 41.31 -16.27 7.32
N ALA A 192 40.15 -16.50 7.91
CA ALA A 192 40.00 -17.25 9.15
C ALA A 192 40.51 -18.70 9.01
N ALA A 193 40.19 -19.37 7.89
CA ALA A 193 40.66 -20.73 7.61
C ALA A 193 42.20 -20.83 7.54
N PHE A 194 42.87 -19.76 7.10
CA PHE A 194 44.33 -19.69 7.07
C PHE A 194 44.93 -19.37 8.45
N PHE A 195 44.37 -18.37 9.16
CA PHE A 195 44.95 -17.89 10.41
C PHE A 195 44.68 -18.78 11.62
N PHE A 196 43.54 -19.47 11.69
CA PHE A 196 43.23 -20.30 12.88
C PHE A 196 44.22 -21.44 13.11
N PRO A 197 44.59 -22.25 12.09
CA PRO A 197 45.62 -23.27 12.28
C PRO A 197 46.96 -22.64 12.68
N LEU A 198 47.34 -21.53 12.03
CA LEU A 198 48.61 -20.84 12.30
C LEU A 198 48.67 -20.30 13.73
N ALA A 199 47.61 -19.64 14.20
CA ALA A 199 47.49 -19.13 15.56
C ALA A 199 47.48 -20.26 16.60
N THR A 200 46.81 -21.37 16.30
CA THR A 200 46.76 -22.55 17.20
C THR A 200 48.15 -23.16 17.37
N ILE A 201 48.91 -23.29 16.29
CA ILE A 201 50.29 -23.81 16.33
C ILE A 201 51.21 -22.85 17.07
N SER A 202 51.14 -21.55 16.79
CA SER A 202 51.90 -20.54 17.54
C SER A 202 51.57 -20.56 19.03
N GLY A 203 50.30 -20.76 19.39
CA GLY A 203 49.87 -20.92 20.78
C GLY A 203 50.44 -22.17 21.45
N LEU A 204 50.39 -23.31 20.76
CA LEU A 204 50.96 -24.57 21.24
C LEU A 204 52.46 -24.45 21.54
N PHE A 205 53.20 -23.71 20.71
CA PHE A 205 54.63 -23.46 20.91
C PHE A 205 54.96 -22.37 21.95
N GLY A 206 54.06 -21.41 22.16
CA GLY A 206 54.19 -20.42 23.21
C GLY A 206 53.95 -20.99 24.61
N MET A 207 53.33 -22.17 24.71
CA MET A 207 53.23 -22.94 25.94
C MET A 207 54.57 -23.64 26.19
N ASP A 208 55.14 -23.49 27.40
CA ASP A 208 56.37 -24.16 27.82
C ASP A 208 56.09 -25.67 28.00
N ILE A 209 56.03 -26.41 26.89
CA ILE A 209 55.74 -27.85 26.90
C ILE A 209 57.03 -28.57 27.29
N ARG A 210 57.17 -28.87 28.59
CA ARG A 210 58.14 -29.83 29.12
C ARG A 210 57.71 -31.27 28.77
N THR A 211 57.79 -31.67 27.51
CA THR A 211 57.63 -33.07 27.11
C THR A 211 58.93 -33.64 26.54
N GLY A 212 59.17 -34.93 26.80
CA GLY A 212 60.40 -35.69 26.47
C GLY A 212 60.63 -35.97 24.98
N ILE A 213 60.38 -34.99 24.11
CA ILE A 213 60.79 -34.98 22.69
C ILE A 213 62.17 -34.28 22.57
N GLY A 214 62.96 -34.31 23.66
CA GLY A 214 64.18 -33.52 23.85
C GLY A 214 65.42 -34.01 23.11
N ASP A 215 65.35 -35.16 22.43
CA ASP A 215 66.51 -35.73 21.70
C ASP A 215 66.59 -35.29 20.23
N LEU A 216 65.60 -34.54 19.73
CA LEU A 216 65.66 -33.91 18.42
C LEU A 216 66.12 -32.46 18.58
N SER A 217 67.11 -32.05 17.78
CA SER A 217 67.63 -30.69 17.77
C SER A 217 66.47 -29.68 17.71
N PRO A 218 66.39 -28.69 18.63
CA PRO A 218 65.31 -27.70 18.67
C PRO A 218 64.93 -27.04 17.32
N PRO A 219 65.88 -26.78 16.38
CA PRO A 219 65.54 -26.24 15.06
C PRO A 219 64.70 -27.18 14.19
N VAL A 220 64.88 -28.49 14.32
CA VAL A 220 64.22 -29.50 13.45
C VAL A 220 62.76 -29.68 13.83
N VAL A 221 62.46 -29.71 15.14
CA VAL A 221 61.08 -29.80 15.65
C VAL A 221 60.29 -28.55 15.25
N PHE A 222 60.91 -27.37 15.34
CA PHE A 222 60.30 -26.11 14.92
C PHE A 222 59.92 -26.10 13.43
N ILE A 223 60.84 -26.48 12.54
CA ILE A 223 60.59 -26.54 11.10
C ILE A 223 59.50 -27.57 10.77
N GLY A 224 59.54 -28.75 11.40
CA GLY A 224 58.57 -29.82 11.16
C GLY A 224 57.12 -29.39 11.41
N VAL A 225 56.86 -28.76 12.56
CA VAL A 225 55.49 -28.31 12.88
C VAL A 225 55.08 -27.10 12.05
N LEU A 226 56.01 -26.20 11.70
CA LEU A 226 55.72 -25.08 10.80
C LEU A 226 55.26 -25.58 9.41
N VAL A 227 55.92 -26.62 8.89
CA VAL A 227 55.52 -27.27 7.63
C VAL A 227 54.17 -27.95 7.76
N VAL A 228 53.93 -28.72 8.83
CA VAL A 228 52.62 -29.36 9.08
C VAL A 228 51.51 -28.31 9.19
N GLY A 229 51.77 -27.18 9.86
CA GLY A 229 50.82 -26.08 9.97
C GLY A 229 50.47 -25.41 8.66
N LEU A 230 51.47 -25.15 7.82
CA LEU A 230 51.26 -24.64 6.46
C LEU A 230 50.46 -25.60 5.60
N ILE A 231 50.73 -26.91 5.70
CA ILE A 231 49.99 -27.94 4.96
C ILE A 231 48.53 -27.98 5.44
N LEU A 232 48.30 -28.04 6.75
CA LEU A 232 46.95 -28.10 7.31
C LEU A 232 46.14 -26.85 6.95
N GLY A 233 46.75 -25.67 7.06
CA GLY A 233 46.15 -24.39 6.65
C GLY A 233 45.87 -24.32 5.16
N GLY A 234 46.76 -24.85 4.32
CA GLY A 234 46.54 -24.97 2.87
C GLY A 234 45.36 -25.87 2.52
N VAL A 235 45.25 -27.04 3.16
CA VAL A 235 44.13 -27.99 2.96
C VAL A 235 42.80 -27.36 3.40
N LEU A 236 42.76 -26.71 4.57
CA LEU A 236 41.56 -25.99 5.05
C LEU A 236 41.15 -24.86 4.10
N THR A 237 42.13 -24.09 3.64
CA THR A 237 41.89 -23.00 2.66
C THR A 237 41.32 -23.56 1.36
N GLN A 238 41.86 -24.68 0.87
CA GLN A 238 41.37 -25.32 -0.35
C GLN A 238 39.94 -25.86 -0.18
N TYR A 239 39.62 -26.46 0.97
CA TYR A 239 38.28 -26.95 1.28
C TYR A 239 37.24 -25.81 1.34
N VAL A 240 37.58 -24.67 1.96
CA VAL A 240 36.69 -23.48 2.02
C VAL A 240 36.53 -22.79 0.67
N ARG A 241 37.52 -22.93 -0.22
CA ARG A 241 37.51 -22.34 -1.57
C ARG A 241 36.72 -23.16 -2.59
N VAL A 242 36.53 -24.45 -2.37
CA VAL A 242 35.65 -25.28 -3.20
C VAL A 242 34.21 -24.92 -2.83
N PRO A 243 33.44 -24.29 -3.74
CA PRO A 243 32.05 -23.97 -3.45
C PRO A 243 31.31 -25.29 -3.18
N GLY A 244 30.69 -25.38 -2.01
CA GLY A 244 29.82 -26.49 -1.67
C GLY A 244 28.78 -26.63 -2.77
N ASN A 245 28.81 -27.76 -3.49
CA ASN A 245 27.84 -28.13 -4.51
C ASN A 245 26.49 -28.44 -3.83
N HIS A 246 25.84 -27.44 -3.23
CA HIS A 246 24.44 -27.53 -2.86
C HIS A 246 23.62 -27.30 -4.13
N ARG A 247 23.57 -28.33 -4.96
CA ARG A 247 22.46 -28.53 -5.89
C ARG A 247 21.19 -28.66 -5.06
N SER A 248 20.46 -27.56 -4.92
CA SER A 248 19.04 -27.57 -4.60
C SER A 248 18.35 -28.48 -5.60
N LYS A 249 17.86 -29.64 -5.15
CA LYS A 249 16.82 -30.38 -5.86
C LYS A 249 15.48 -29.79 -5.40
N ASP A 250 14.73 -29.36 -6.39
CA ASP A 250 13.28 -29.07 -6.43
C ASP A 250 12.74 -27.91 -5.61
#